data_AF-X1JXW1-F1
#
_entry.id   AF-X1JXW1-F1
#
_cell.length_a   1.000
_cell.length_b   1.000
_cell.length_c   1.000
_cell.angle_alpha   90.00
_cell.angle_beta   90.00
_cell.angle_gamma   90.00
#
_symmetry.space_group_name_H-M   'P 1'
#
loop_
_entity.id
_entity.type
_entity.pdbx_description
1 polymer ?
#
loop_
_entity_poly.entity_id
_entity_poly.type
_entity_poly.pdbx_seq_one_letter_code
_entity_poly.pdbx_strand_id
1 'polypeptide(L)'
;CLINMMNKIDSRYITYGLDERNDVRAKDIKIDELKSEFLVQLRDEQFRVQLKIPGEHNIYNALATISVGKYLGISSDRISFTLSQFVGAQRRFDVLGNPQGVTIVDDYAHHPTEISATLKAANAKKHNKIISVFQPHRYTRTDLLYEKFGNCFE
;
A
#
# COMPACT_ATOMS: atom_id res chain seq x y z
N CYS A 1 11.59 14.86 -11.92
CA CYS A 1 11.35 13.66 -11.09
C CYS A 1 11.75 14.00 -9.65
N LEU A 2 11.05 13.50 -8.62
CA LEU A 2 11.06 13.97 -7.21
C LEU A 2 12.42 14.46 -6.64
N ILE A 3 13.54 13.83 -7.02
CA ILE A 3 14.91 14.26 -6.66
C ILE A 3 15.19 15.73 -7.04
N ASN A 4 14.75 16.18 -8.21
CA ASN A 4 14.91 17.58 -8.64
C ASN A 4 14.04 18.56 -7.83
N MET A 5 12.98 18.07 -7.17
CA MET A 5 12.18 18.87 -6.25
C MET A 5 12.83 18.94 -4.87
N MET A 6 13.51 17.88 -4.42
CA MET A 6 14.24 17.87 -3.14
C MET A 6 15.30 18.97 -3.08
N ASN A 7 16.04 19.19 -4.18
CA ASN A 7 17.04 20.26 -4.28
C ASN A 7 16.44 21.68 -4.21
N LYS A 8 15.11 21.82 -4.23
CA LYS A 8 14.38 23.09 -4.14
C LYS A 8 13.64 23.28 -2.81
N ILE A 9 13.74 22.31 -1.89
CA ILE A 9 13.08 22.35 -0.59
C ILE A 9 14.10 22.79 0.45
N ASP A 10 13.85 23.94 1.07
CA ASP A 10 14.68 24.48 2.16
C ASP A 10 14.21 23.92 3.52
N SER A 11 14.09 22.60 3.60
CA SER A 11 13.61 21.90 4.79
C SER A 11 14.26 20.53 4.89
N ARG A 12 14.40 20.04 6.12
CA ARG A 12 14.92 18.71 6.38
C ARG A 12 13.96 17.66 5.81
N TYR A 13 14.47 16.76 5.00
CA TYR A 13 13.73 15.63 4.46
C TYR A 13 14.42 14.31 4.84
N ILE A 14 13.65 13.22 4.81
CA ILE A 14 14.13 11.85 4.96
C ILE A 14 13.60 11.07 3.76
N THR A 15 14.48 10.37 3.06
CA THR A 15 14.10 9.51 1.93
C THR A 15 13.91 8.07 2.35
N TYR A 16 12.96 7.38 1.72
CA TYR A 16 12.72 5.97 1.96
C TYR A 16 12.46 5.21 0.67
N GLY A 17 12.90 3.95 0.60
CA GLY A 17 12.68 3.10 -0.57
C GLY A 17 13.59 1.89 -0.60
N LEU A 18 13.69 1.22 -1.75
CA LEU A 18 14.53 0.02 -1.90
C LEU A 18 15.96 0.34 -2.38
N ASP A 19 16.13 1.50 -3.01
CA ASP A 19 17.41 1.96 -3.54
C ASP A 19 18.40 2.31 -2.41
N GLU A 20 19.68 2.08 -2.66
CA GLU A 20 20.76 2.30 -1.70
C GLU A 20 20.94 3.77 -1.28
N ARG A 21 20.48 4.70 -2.10
CA ARG A 21 20.56 6.15 -1.84
C ARG A 21 19.53 6.65 -0.83
N ASN A 22 18.56 5.82 -0.44
CA ASN A 22 17.55 6.20 0.54
C ASN A 22 18.10 6.17 1.97
N ASP A 23 17.70 7.13 2.79
CA ASP A 23 18.07 7.21 4.21
C ASP A 23 17.52 6.02 5.02
N VAL A 24 16.31 5.56 4.67
CA VAL A 24 15.65 4.38 5.26
C VAL A 24 15.34 3.39 4.14
N ARG A 25 15.96 2.21 4.15
CA ARG A 25 15.77 1.22 3.07
C ARG A 25 15.46 -0.18 3.55
N ALA A 26 14.75 -0.93 2.72
CA ALA A 26 14.51 -2.36 2.92
C ALA A 26 15.55 -3.20 2.16
N LYS A 27 16.05 -4.24 2.82
CA LYS A 27 16.96 -5.28 2.28
C LYS A 27 16.41 -6.67 2.60
N ASP A 28 17.00 -7.70 1.98
CA ASP A 28 16.66 -9.11 2.20
C ASP A 28 15.16 -9.37 2.15
N ILE A 29 14.51 -8.79 1.13
CA ILE A 29 13.06 -8.81 0.99
C ILE A 29 12.61 -10.21 0.60
N LYS A 30 11.66 -10.75 1.37
CA LYS A 30 10.94 -11.98 1.08
C LYS A 30 9.46 -11.66 1.09
N ILE A 31 8.78 -11.93 -0.02
CA ILE A 31 7.34 -11.74 -0.16
C ILE A 31 6.76 -13.09 -0.55
N ASP A 32 5.74 -13.53 0.18
CA ASP A 32 4.90 -14.66 -0.21
C ASP A 32 3.45 -14.18 -0.43
N GLU A 33 2.50 -15.11 -0.56
CA GLU A 33 1.09 -14.78 -0.83
C GLU A 33 0.38 -14.10 0.35
N LEU A 34 0.92 -14.20 1.57
CA LEU A 34 0.26 -13.77 2.80
C LEU A 34 1.02 -12.68 3.55
N LYS A 35 2.35 -12.62 3.40
CA LYS A 35 3.21 -11.75 4.21
C LYS A 35 4.40 -11.21 3.45
N SER A 36 5.00 -10.19 4.05
CA SER A 36 6.27 -9.60 3.61
C SER A 36 7.24 -9.56 4.79
N GLU A 37 8.49 -9.96 4.58
CA GLU A 37 9.58 -9.90 5.55
C GLU A 37 10.76 -9.16 4.94
N PHE A 38 11.36 -8.25 5.69
CA PHE A 38 12.50 -7.48 5.22
C PHE A 38 13.36 -6.97 6.38
N LEU A 39 14.63 -6.71 6.08
CA LEU A 39 15.55 -6.01 6.97
C LEU A 39 15.46 -4.52 6.68
N VAL A 40 15.13 -3.72 7.70
CA VAL A 40 15.22 -2.28 7.62
C VAL A 40 16.65 -1.88 7.93
N GLN A 41 17.24 -1.08 7.05
CA GLN A 41 18.55 -0.46 7.24
C GLN A 41 18.38 1.06 7.38
N LEU A 42 18.82 1.59 8.51
CA LEU A 42 19.09 3.01 8.74
C LEU A 42 20.61 3.22 8.83
N ARG A 43 21.07 4.48 8.93
CA ARG A 43 22.51 4.79 9.02
C ARG A 43 23.22 4.07 10.18
N ASP A 44 22.60 4.09 11.36
CA ASP A 44 23.23 3.63 12.61
C ASP A 44 22.54 2.39 13.21
N GLU A 45 21.56 1.82 12.51
CA GLU A 45 20.71 0.77 13.06
C GLU A 45 20.14 -0.13 11.95
N GLN A 46 19.92 -1.40 12.29
CA GLN A 46 19.19 -2.35 11.46
C GLN A 46 18.25 -3.20 12.31
N PHE A 47 17.08 -3.52 11.78
CA PHE A 47 16.12 -4.41 12.46
C PHE A 47 15.20 -5.09 11.45
N ARG A 48 14.69 -6.27 11.82
CA ARG A 48 13.75 -7.03 10.97
C ARG A 48 12.33 -6.53 11.17
N VAL A 49 11.58 -6.50 10.08
CA VAL A 49 10.15 -6.23 10.05
C VAL A 49 9.44 -7.35 9.31
N GLN A 50 8.30 -7.76 9.84
CA GLN A 50 7.35 -8.65 9.18
C GLN A 50 6.01 -7.92 9.08
N LEU A 51 5.34 -8.06 7.95
CA LEU A 51 3.99 -7.59 7.70
C LEU A 51 3.10 -8.79 7.42
N LYS A 52 1.89 -8.84 7.99
CA LYS A 52 0.87 -9.87 7.67
C LYS A 52 0.11 -9.57 6.37
N ILE A 53 0.72 -8.80 5.49
CA ILE A 53 0.19 -8.44 4.18
C ILE A 53 1.31 -8.51 3.14
N PRO A 54 1.03 -9.05 1.94
CA PRO A 54 2.03 -9.17 0.88
C PRO A 54 2.21 -7.85 0.11
N GLY A 55 3.29 -7.77 -0.66
CA GLY A 55 3.47 -6.78 -1.72
C GLY A 55 4.42 -5.62 -1.42
N GLU A 56 5.19 -5.25 -2.44
CA GLU A 56 6.23 -4.21 -2.35
C GLU A 56 5.66 -2.83 -1.96
N HIS A 57 4.47 -2.48 -2.43
CA HIS A 57 3.77 -1.25 -2.04
C HIS A 57 3.55 -1.16 -0.51
N ASN A 58 3.28 -2.29 0.16
CA ASN A 58 3.15 -2.31 1.62
C ASN A 58 4.49 -2.18 2.33
N ILE A 59 5.59 -2.64 1.70
CA ILE A 59 6.94 -2.36 2.19
C ILE A 59 7.24 -0.87 2.10
N TYR A 60 6.92 -0.19 0.99
CA TYR A 60 7.07 1.27 0.90
C TYR A 60 6.25 2.00 1.96
N ASN A 61 5.00 1.61 2.19
CA ASN A 61 4.15 2.18 3.23
C ASN A 61 4.72 1.96 4.64
N ALA A 62 5.25 0.76 4.90
CA ALA A 62 5.92 0.45 6.15
C ALA A 62 7.18 1.30 6.33
N LEU A 63 8.02 1.47 5.30
CA LEU A 63 9.22 2.31 5.36
C LEU A 63 8.88 3.79 5.60
N ALA A 64 7.80 4.30 5.03
CA ALA A 64 7.29 5.65 5.34
C ALA A 64 6.91 5.76 6.83
N THR A 65 6.19 4.76 7.35
CA THR A 65 5.75 4.69 8.75
C THR A 65 6.94 4.58 9.70
N ILE A 66 7.92 3.75 9.37
CA ILE A 66 9.18 3.59 10.11
C ILE A 66 9.93 4.92 10.14
N SER A 67 10.04 5.62 9.02
CA SER A 67 10.75 6.90 8.93
C SER A 67 10.16 7.93 9.90
N VAL A 68 8.82 8.04 9.94
CA VAL A 68 8.11 8.92 10.89
C VAL A 68 8.27 8.43 12.33
N GLY A 69 8.12 7.12 12.59
CA GLY A 69 8.24 6.56 13.93
C GLY A 69 9.63 6.78 14.53
N LYS A 70 10.69 6.62 13.72
CA LYS A 70 12.07 6.89 14.13
C LYS A 70 12.32 8.38 14.36
N TYR A 71 11.76 9.25 13.50
CA TYR A 71 11.82 10.70 13.72
C TYR A 71 11.17 11.12 15.05
N LEU A 72 10.10 10.44 15.46
CA LEU A 72 9.42 10.65 16.75
C LEU A 72 10.09 9.93 17.94
N GLY A 73 11.24 9.27 17.74
CA GLY A 73 11.98 8.59 18.81
C GLY A 73 11.37 7.26 19.27
N ILE A 74 10.50 6.65 18.48
CA ILE A 74 9.95 5.32 18.80
C ILE A 74 11.03 4.25 18.59
N SER A 75 11.16 3.33 19.55
CA SER A 75 12.14 2.25 19.45
C SER A 75 11.81 1.28 18.32
N SER A 76 12.84 0.70 17.72
CA SER A 76 12.70 -0.22 16.59
C SER A 76 11.94 -1.49 16.96
N ASP A 77 12.09 -1.97 18.19
CA ASP A 77 11.31 -3.11 18.72
C ASP A 77 9.81 -2.81 18.73
N ARG A 78 9.40 -1.61 19.17
CA ARG A 78 8.00 -1.20 19.16
C ARG A 78 7.46 -1.07 17.74
N ILE A 79 8.25 -0.46 16.84
CA ILE A 79 7.86 -0.31 15.43
C ILE A 79 7.68 -1.68 14.78
N SER A 80 8.66 -2.58 14.93
CA SER A 80 8.62 -3.92 14.37
C SER A 80 7.44 -4.72 14.91
N PHE A 81 7.24 -4.68 16.23
CA PHE A 81 6.10 -5.32 16.87
C PHE A 81 4.77 -4.79 16.33
N THR A 82 4.55 -3.47 16.31
CA THR A 82 3.29 -2.89 15.82
C THR A 82 3.03 -3.22 14.35
N LEU A 83 4.06 -3.15 13.50
CA LEU A 83 3.92 -3.51 12.08
C LEU A 83 3.59 -5.00 11.88
N SER A 84 4.14 -5.89 12.72
CA SER A 84 3.78 -7.31 12.70
C SER A 84 2.33 -7.60 13.07
N GLN A 85 1.67 -6.68 13.79
CA GLN A 85 0.25 -6.80 14.14
C GLN A 85 -0.67 -6.13 13.11
N PHE A 86 -0.14 -5.40 12.14
CA PHE A 86 -0.94 -4.78 11.10
C PHE A 86 -1.50 -5.85 10.15
N VAL A 87 -2.83 -5.95 10.11
CA VAL A 87 -3.57 -6.91 9.27
C VAL A 87 -4.11 -6.28 7.97
N GLY A 88 -3.69 -5.06 7.67
CA GLY A 88 -4.23 -4.27 6.56
C GLY A 88 -5.19 -3.18 7.04
N ALA A 89 -5.61 -2.34 6.10
CA ALA A 89 -6.65 -1.35 6.32
C ALA A 89 -8.03 -1.95 6.00
N GLN A 90 -9.04 -1.65 6.81
CA GLN A 90 -10.43 -2.02 6.51
C GLN A 90 -10.83 -1.51 5.12
N ARG A 91 -11.73 -2.25 4.44
CA ARG A 91 -12.24 -1.93 3.09
C ARG A 91 -11.20 -2.02 1.97
N ARG A 92 -10.33 -3.04 2.01
CA ARG A 92 -9.48 -3.45 0.87
C ARG A 92 -9.85 -4.89 0.51
N PHE A 93 -10.64 -5.06 -0.54
CA PHE A 93 -11.24 -6.34 -0.94
C PHE A 93 -11.92 -7.10 0.22
N ASP A 94 -12.74 -6.41 1.00
CA ASP A 94 -13.36 -6.99 2.20
C ASP A 94 -14.61 -7.80 1.83
N VAL A 95 -14.61 -9.11 2.11
CA VAL A 95 -15.75 -9.99 1.79
C VAL A 95 -16.79 -9.88 2.90
N LEU A 96 -17.87 -9.15 2.64
CA LEU A 96 -18.92 -8.90 3.62
C LEU A 96 -19.84 -10.12 3.82
N GLY A 97 -19.92 -11.01 2.84
CA GLY A 97 -20.70 -12.24 2.92
C GLY A 97 -21.11 -12.81 1.57
N ASN A 98 -21.92 -13.86 1.59
CA ASN A 98 -22.49 -14.50 0.40
C ASN A 98 -24.00 -14.76 0.56
N PRO A 99 -24.84 -13.70 0.61
CA PRO A 99 -26.28 -13.87 0.63
C PRO A 99 -26.77 -14.45 -0.70
N GLN A 100 -27.57 -15.51 -0.62
CA GLN A 100 -28.27 -16.10 -1.78
C GLN A 100 -27.33 -16.48 -2.95
N GLY A 101 -26.08 -16.83 -2.67
CA GLY A 101 -25.10 -17.21 -3.71
C GLY A 101 -24.35 -16.04 -4.33
N VAL A 102 -24.58 -14.80 -3.88
CA VAL A 102 -23.87 -13.60 -4.36
C VAL A 102 -22.82 -13.16 -3.35
N THR A 103 -21.54 -13.29 -3.69
CA THR A 103 -20.45 -12.75 -2.87
C THR A 103 -20.45 -11.23 -2.91
N ILE A 104 -20.58 -10.58 -1.76
CA ILE A 104 -20.48 -9.12 -1.61
C ILE A 104 -19.07 -8.76 -1.16
N VAL A 105 -18.44 -7.84 -1.89
CA VAL A 105 -17.10 -7.33 -1.60
C VAL A 105 -17.17 -5.80 -1.50
N ASP A 106 -16.55 -5.23 -0.45
CA ASP A 106 -16.38 -3.78 -0.27
C ASP A 106 -14.91 -3.38 -0.43
N ASP A 107 -14.66 -2.32 -1.20
CA ASP A 107 -13.32 -1.81 -1.50
C ASP A 107 -13.32 -0.28 -1.55
N TYR A 108 -12.31 0.34 -0.94
CA TYR A 108 -12.11 1.79 -0.89
C TYR A 108 -11.42 2.37 -2.14
N ALA A 109 -11.14 1.53 -3.14
CA ALA A 109 -10.60 1.91 -4.42
C ALA A 109 -11.38 3.08 -5.04
N HIS A 110 -10.70 4.22 -5.18
CA HIS A 110 -11.27 5.43 -5.74
C HIS A 110 -10.36 6.09 -6.77
N HIS A 111 -9.12 5.62 -6.88
CA HIS A 111 -8.23 5.92 -8.00
C HIS A 111 -8.34 4.83 -9.08
N PRO A 112 -8.25 5.16 -10.39
CA PRO A 112 -8.37 4.17 -11.47
C PRO A 112 -7.45 2.95 -11.32
N THR A 113 -6.22 3.16 -10.87
CA THR A 113 -5.25 2.08 -10.60
C THR A 113 -5.72 1.13 -9.50
N GLU A 114 -6.35 1.65 -8.45
CA GLU A 114 -6.88 0.84 -7.35
C GLU A 114 -8.08 0.02 -7.83
N ILE A 115 -8.99 0.65 -8.59
CA ILE A 115 -10.18 -0.01 -9.14
C ILE A 115 -9.80 -1.19 -10.03
N SER A 116 -8.84 -0.96 -10.95
CA SER A 116 -8.34 -2.01 -11.83
C SER A 116 -7.69 -3.15 -11.03
N ALA A 117 -6.94 -2.85 -9.97
CA ALA A 117 -6.37 -3.86 -9.09
C ALA A 117 -7.44 -4.68 -8.36
N THR A 118 -8.50 -4.03 -7.86
CA THR A 118 -9.65 -4.69 -7.23
C THR A 118 -10.37 -5.61 -8.21
N LEU A 119 -10.68 -5.15 -9.43
CA LEU A 119 -11.37 -5.96 -10.44
C LEU A 119 -10.51 -7.13 -10.92
N LYS A 120 -9.20 -6.93 -11.07
CA LYS A 120 -8.27 -8.02 -11.37
C LYS A 120 -8.26 -9.08 -10.27
N ALA A 121 -8.29 -8.68 -9.00
CA ALA A 121 -8.39 -9.60 -7.87
C ALA A 121 -9.73 -10.34 -7.82
N ALA A 122 -10.83 -9.69 -8.21
CA ALA A 122 -12.13 -10.33 -8.34
C ALA A 122 -12.13 -11.38 -9.46
N ASN A 123 -11.63 -11.03 -10.66
CA ASN A 123 -11.54 -11.91 -11.82
C ASN A 123 -10.68 -13.17 -11.59
N ALA A 124 -9.71 -13.11 -10.67
CA ALA A 124 -8.92 -14.27 -10.28
C ALA A 124 -9.71 -15.31 -9.45
N LYS A 125 -10.90 -14.95 -8.94
CA LYS A 125 -11.76 -15.84 -8.15
C LYS A 125 -12.82 -16.49 -9.05
N LYS A 126 -13.27 -17.70 -8.68
CA LYS A 126 -14.34 -18.38 -9.41
C LYS A 126 -15.68 -17.67 -9.21
N HIS A 127 -16.22 -17.09 -10.26
CA HIS A 127 -17.56 -16.47 -10.28
C HIS A 127 -18.15 -16.52 -11.69
N ASN A 128 -19.47 -16.31 -11.80
CA ASN A 128 -20.14 -16.22 -13.10
C ASN A 128 -20.04 -14.82 -13.71
N LYS A 129 -20.16 -13.77 -12.88
CA LYS A 129 -20.21 -12.38 -13.30
C LYS A 129 -19.72 -11.47 -12.18
N ILE A 130 -19.05 -10.38 -12.54
CA ILE A 130 -18.76 -9.25 -11.64
C ILE A 130 -19.80 -8.15 -11.90
N ILE A 131 -20.34 -7.59 -10.82
CA ILE A 131 -21.14 -6.37 -10.84
C ILE A 131 -20.40 -5.35 -9.99
N SER A 132 -19.93 -4.27 -10.63
CA SER A 132 -19.27 -3.17 -9.93
C SER A 132 -20.27 -2.06 -9.64
N VAL A 133 -20.35 -1.62 -8.39
CA VAL A 133 -21.12 -0.45 -7.97
C VAL A 133 -20.10 0.61 -7.54
N PHE A 134 -19.90 1.62 -8.38
CA PHE A 134 -18.88 2.63 -8.18
C PHE A 134 -19.47 4.00 -7.87
N GLN A 135 -18.95 4.66 -6.84
CA GLN A 135 -19.26 6.05 -6.52
C GLN A 135 -17.99 6.90 -6.72
N PRO A 136 -17.93 7.75 -7.76
CA PRO A 136 -16.81 8.66 -7.95
C PRO A 136 -16.66 9.62 -6.77
N HIS A 137 -15.44 9.77 -6.26
CA HIS A 137 -15.16 10.65 -5.12
C HIS A 137 -14.50 11.96 -5.59
N ARG A 138 -15.27 13.06 -5.51
CA ARG A 138 -14.95 14.45 -5.91
C ARG A 138 -14.92 14.70 -7.42
N TYR A 139 -15.65 15.74 -7.85
CA TYR A 139 -15.70 16.20 -9.25
C TYR A 139 -14.31 16.46 -9.86
N THR A 140 -13.44 17.16 -9.15
CA THR A 140 -12.10 17.52 -9.66
C THR A 140 -11.25 16.30 -9.99
N ARG A 141 -11.37 15.20 -9.24
CA ARG A 141 -10.64 13.96 -9.50
C ARG A 141 -11.22 13.21 -10.69
N THR A 142 -12.54 13.17 -10.82
CA THR A 142 -13.22 12.55 -11.97
C THR A 142 -12.86 13.25 -13.27
N ASP A 143 -12.83 14.59 -13.26
CA ASP A 143 -12.44 15.38 -14.43
C ASP A 143 -10.97 15.14 -14.82
N LEU A 144 -10.05 15.26 -13.87
CA LEU A 144 -8.60 15.07 -14.10
C LEU A 144 -8.24 13.67 -14.60
N LEU A 145 -9.03 12.64 -14.27
CA LEU A 145 -8.74 11.25 -14.57
C LEU A 145 -9.81 10.60 -15.45
N TYR A 146 -10.64 11.39 -16.14
CA TYR A 146 -11.83 10.92 -16.85
C TYR A 146 -11.55 9.74 -17.79
N GLU A 147 -10.56 9.86 -18.68
CA GLU A 147 -10.18 8.79 -19.61
C GLU A 147 -9.71 7.53 -18.88
N LYS A 148 -8.96 7.68 -17.78
CA LYS A 148 -8.46 6.56 -16.99
C LYS A 148 -9.60 5.85 -16.25
N PHE A 149 -10.63 6.59 -15.82
CA PHE A 149 -11.82 5.99 -15.24
C PHE A 149 -12.64 5.20 -16.28
N GLY A 150 -12.68 5.64 -17.53
CA GLY A 150 -13.34 4.88 -18.60
C GLY A 150 -12.73 3.49 -18.80
N ASN A 151 -11.40 3.40 -18.75
CA ASN A 151 -10.68 2.15 -19.04
C ASN A 151 -10.47 1.25 -17.83
N CYS A 152 -10.64 1.72 -16.58
CA CYS A 152 -10.26 0.93 -15.40
C CYS A 152 -11.26 -0.15 -14.99
N PHE A 153 -12.41 -0.25 -15.66
CA PHE A 153 -13.46 -1.25 -15.41
C PHE A 153 -13.45 -2.42 -16.40
N GLU A 154 -12.59 -2.36 -17.41
CA GLU A 154 -12.34 -3.46 -18.37
C GLU A 154 -11.46 -4.54 -17.74
#